data_AF-A0A8S3S2T2-F1
#
_entry.id   AF-A0A8S3S2T2-F1
#
_cell.length_a   1.000
_cell.length_b   1.000
_cell.length_c   1.000
_cell.angle_alpha   90.00
_cell.angle_beta   90.00
_cell.angle_gamma   90.00
#
_symmetry.space_group_name_H-M   'P 1'
#
loop_
_entity.id
_entity.type
_entity.pdbx_description
1 polymer ?
#
loop_
_entity_poly.entity_id
_entity_poly.type
_entity_poly.pdbx_seq_one_letter_code
_entity_poly.pdbx_strand_id
1 'polypeptide(L)'
;MDWAMKFLPMRYREKQTDWFGQRGKHWHVSVCIYRDESGEIGHRTFTHVLENVKQDWFAVASLLEHVLQTVKIQLPQVTDMFLRSDNAGCYHCGHLWIAIPQISNRTGIQIKQYSYSEAQAGKSYCDSKIAHMRTKMRSFVATGNNILNADDMKTAIDYGKGVAGCQVAHVIVETSKHVLKTHNLKNITHYNDVQYTESGVVFRKACEL
;
A
#
# COMPACT_ATOMS: atom_id res chain seq x y z
N MET A 1 -1.31 5.33 1.15
CA MET A 1 -0.98 4.04 0.49
C MET A 1 -0.26 4.36 -0.78
N ASP A 2 0.78 3.62 -1.12
CA ASP A 2 1.58 3.90 -2.29
C ASP A 2 2.30 2.65 -2.83
N TRP A 3 2.48 2.61 -4.14
CA TRP A 3 3.32 1.62 -4.81
C TRP A 3 4.74 2.14 -4.85
N ALA A 4 5.65 1.44 -4.18
CA ALA A 4 7.04 1.79 -4.25
C ALA A 4 7.61 1.47 -5.64
N MET A 5 8.57 2.29 -6.10
CA MET A 5 9.42 1.95 -7.24
C MET A 5 10.00 0.54 -7.06
N LYS A 6 9.89 -0.29 -8.09
CA LYS A 6 10.31 -1.70 -8.06
C LYS A 6 11.71 -1.87 -7.46
N PHE A 7 11.85 -2.87 -6.59
CA PHE A 7 13.15 -3.24 -6.03
C PHE A 7 13.88 -4.11 -7.06
N LEU A 8 15.06 -3.69 -7.49
CA LEU A 8 15.92 -4.53 -8.32
C LEU A 8 16.64 -5.52 -7.39
N PRO A 9 16.68 -6.82 -7.72
CA PRO A 9 17.45 -7.77 -6.94
C PRO A 9 18.90 -7.31 -6.75
N MET A 10 19.49 -7.65 -5.60
CA MET A 10 20.81 -7.20 -5.20
C MET A 10 21.63 -8.39 -4.71
N ARG A 11 22.86 -8.51 -5.19
CA ARG A 11 23.85 -9.46 -4.68
C ARG A 11 24.93 -8.74 -3.90
N TYR A 12 25.49 -9.37 -2.87
CA TYR A 12 26.64 -8.82 -2.13
C TYR A 12 27.86 -8.65 -3.03
N ARG A 13 28.09 -9.61 -3.93
CA ARG A 13 29.11 -9.55 -4.97
C ARG A 13 28.43 -9.76 -6.30
N GLU A 14 28.53 -8.76 -7.18
CA GLU A 14 27.87 -8.77 -8.48
C GLU A 14 28.89 -8.40 -9.56
N LYS A 15 28.96 -9.20 -10.63
CA LYS A 15 29.71 -8.84 -11.84
C LYS A 15 28.78 -8.01 -12.73
N GLN A 16 29.32 -7.04 -13.47
CA GLN A 16 28.53 -6.14 -14.33
C GLN A 16 27.62 -6.87 -15.34
N THR A 17 27.98 -8.10 -15.72
CA THR A 17 27.20 -8.97 -16.62
C THR A 17 25.93 -9.54 -15.99
N ASP A 18 25.87 -9.66 -14.67
CA ASP A 18 24.73 -10.28 -13.96
C ASP A 18 23.56 -9.31 -13.77
N TRP A 19 23.76 -8.03 -14.07
CA TRP A 19 22.77 -6.95 -13.93
C TRP A 19 21.73 -6.94 -15.05
N PHE A 20 22.10 -7.40 -16.25
CA PHE A 20 21.25 -7.25 -17.44
C PHE A 20 20.08 -8.24 -17.42
N GLY A 21 18.85 -7.71 -17.39
CA GLY A 21 17.62 -8.51 -17.54
C GLY A 21 16.93 -8.94 -16.23
N GLN A 22 17.41 -8.49 -15.06
CA GLN A 22 16.74 -8.80 -13.81
C GLN A 22 15.36 -8.11 -13.72
N ARG A 23 14.32 -8.88 -13.36
CA ARG A 23 12.97 -8.35 -13.16
C ARG A 23 12.84 -7.78 -11.76
N GLY A 24 12.52 -6.48 -11.68
CA GLY A 24 12.26 -5.82 -10.40
C GLY A 24 11.03 -6.38 -9.68
N LYS A 25 11.11 -6.45 -8.35
CA LYS A 25 10.07 -6.93 -7.44
C LYS A 25 9.12 -5.83 -7.05
N HIS A 26 7.85 -6.21 -6.89
CA HIS A 26 6.78 -5.28 -6.56
C HIS A 26 6.62 -5.19 -5.06
N TRP A 27 6.30 -4.00 -4.57
CA TRP A 27 6.05 -3.79 -3.17
C TRP A 27 5.18 -2.56 -2.95
N HIS A 28 4.25 -2.68 -2.01
CA HIS A 28 3.24 -1.68 -1.70
C HIS A 28 3.32 -1.33 -0.22
N VAL A 29 3.17 -0.05 0.09
CA VAL A 29 3.33 0.46 1.45
C VAL A 29 2.06 1.21 1.87
N SER A 30 1.52 0.81 3.02
CA SER A 30 0.41 1.49 3.68
C SER A 30 0.85 1.94 5.05
N VAL A 31 0.71 3.23 5.34
CA VAL A 31 1.01 3.79 6.65
C VAL A 31 -0.31 4.15 7.29
N CYS A 32 -0.61 3.53 8.43
CA CYS A 32 -1.70 3.88 9.31
C CYS A 32 -1.17 4.83 10.38
N ILE A 33 -1.75 6.02 10.48
CA ILE A 33 -1.50 6.98 11.55
C ILE A 33 -2.75 6.97 12.43
N TYR A 34 -2.58 6.84 13.73
CA TYR A 34 -3.68 6.73 14.68
C TYR A 34 -3.34 7.45 15.98
N ARG A 35 -4.37 7.79 16.75
CA ARG A 35 -4.23 8.24 18.13
C ARG A 35 -4.44 7.05 19.04
N ASP A 36 -3.53 6.80 19.96
CA ASP A 36 -3.68 5.72 20.94
C ASP A 36 -4.57 6.12 22.13
N GLU A 37 -4.77 5.20 23.07
CA GLU A 37 -5.60 5.41 24.27
C GLU A 37 -5.07 6.52 25.19
N SER A 38 -3.76 6.79 25.15
CA SER A 38 -3.15 7.88 25.92
C SER A 38 -3.32 9.24 25.25
N GLY A 39 -3.85 9.25 24.02
CA GLY A 39 -3.99 10.45 23.22
C GLY A 39 -2.74 10.77 22.39
N GLU A 40 -1.71 9.93 22.40
CA GLU A 40 -0.49 10.15 21.63
C GLU A 40 -0.65 9.69 20.18
N ILE A 41 0.08 10.34 19.27
CA ILE A 41 0.04 10.00 17.85
C ILE A 41 1.03 8.86 17.58
N GLY A 42 0.51 7.72 17.16
CA GLY A 42 1.28 6.57 16.71
C GLY A 42 1.16 6.34 15.20
N HIS A 43 2.08 5.55 14.66
CA HIS A 43 1.98 5.03 13.30
C HIS A 43 2.36 3.56 13.22
N ARG A 44 1.75 2.84 12.27
CA ARG A 44 2.12 1.49 11.86
C ARG A 44 2.25 1.44 10.34
N THR A 45 3.32 0.82 9.85
CA THR A 45 3.60 0.68 8.42
C THR A 45 3.41 -0.77 8.03
N PHE A 46 2.53 -1.02 7.07
CA PHE A 46 2.25 -2.33 6.48
C PHE A 46 2.87 -2.36 5.10
N THR A 47 3.81 -3.27 4.91
CA THR A 47 4.52 -3.45 3.65
C THR A 47 4.19 -4.81 3.06
N HIS A 48 3.76 -4.83 1.82
CA HIS A 48 3.51 -6.05 1.07
C HIS A 48 4.58 -6.18 0.01
N VAL A 49 5.31 -7.29 0.01
CA VAL A 49 6.30 -7.63 -1.03
C VAL A 49 5.75 -8.75 -1.89
N LEU A 50 5.88 -8.62 -3.21
CA LEU A 50 5.27 -9.50 -4.20
C LEU A 50 6.24 -9.83 -5.33
N GLU A 51 6.28 -11.09 -5.73
CA GLU A 51 7.09 -11.59 -6.84
C GLU A 51 6.70 -10.97 -8.17
N ASN A 52 5.44 -11.12 -8.54
CA ASN A 52 4.88 -10.60 -9.76
C ASN A 52 3.42 -10.25 -9.52
N VAL A 53 3.04 -9.01 -9.84
CA VAL A 53 1.66 -8.55 -9.68
C VAL A 53 1.40 -7.45 -10.69
N LYS A 54 0.19 -7.43 -11.24
CA LYS A 54 -0.30 -6.27 -11.99
C LYS A 54 -0.69 -5.20 -10.97
N GLN A 55 -0.09 -4.00 -11.08
CA GLN A 55 -0.44 -2.87 -10.23
C GLN A 55 -1.77 -2.27 -10.69
N ASP A 56 -2.86 -2.99 -10.44
CA ASP A 56 -4.22 -2.58 -10.75
C ASP A 56 -5.06 -2.40 -9.48
N TRP A 57 -6.31 -1.99 -9.68
CA TRP A 57 -7.25 -1.74 -8.60
C TRP A 57 -7.55 -2.97 -7.76
N PHE A 58 -7.49 -4.17 -8.35
CA PHE A 58 -7.83 -5.41 -7.66
C PHE A 58 -6.72 -5.81 -6.69
N ALA A 59 -5.46 -5.65 -7.12
CA ALA A 59 -4.32 -5.77 -6.23
C ALA A 59 -4.43 -4.77 -5.07
N VAL A 60 -4.72 -3.49 -5.35
CA VAL A 60 -4.90 -2.47 -4.30
C VAL A 60 -6.03 -2.85 -3.33
N ALA A 61 -7.18 -3.30 -3.82
CA ALA A 61 -8.30 -3.73 -2.99
C ALA A 61 -7.94 -4.90 -2.06
N SER A 62 -7.24 -5.92 -2.58
CA SER A 62 -6.81 -7.09 -1.81
C SER A 62 -5.79 -6.71 -0.73
N LEU A 63 -4.85 -5.83 -1.07
CA LEU A 63 -3.86 -5.33 -0.12
C LEU A 63 -4.51 -4.47 0.97
N LEU A 64 -5.45 -3.59 0.60
CA LEU A 64 -6.22 -2.78 1.54
C LEU A 64 -7.02 -3.66 2.52
N GLU A 65 -7.72 -4.67 2.01
CA GLU A 65 -8.48 -5.60 2.85
C GLU A 65 -7.57 -6.32 3.86
N HIS A 66 -6.40 -6.79 3.42
CA HIS A 66 -5.40 -7.38 4.33
C HIS A 66 -4.90 -6.38 5.38
N VAL A 67 -4.64 -5.11 5.00
CA VAL A 67 -4.25 -4.06 5.96
C VAL A 67 -5.34 -3.89 7.01
N LEU A 68 -6.60 -3.76 6.60
CA LEU A 68 -7.71 -3.52 7.52
C LEU A 68 -7.95 -4.70 8.47
N GLN A 69 -7.87 -5.94 7.98
CA GLN A 69 -7.92 -7.13 8.84
C GLN A 69 -6.80 -7.10 9.89
N THR A 70 -5.59 -6.76 9.46
CA THR A 70 -4.43 -6.67 10.36
C THR A 70 -4.62 -5.54 11.38
N VAL A 71 -5.10 -4.37 10.95
CA VAL A 71 -5.43 -3.25 11.83
C VAL A 71 -6.51 -3.64 12.83
N LYS A 72 -7.56 -4.35 12.40
CA LYS A 72 -8.65 -4.74 13.31
C LYS A 72 -8.18 -5.67 14.42
N ILE A 73 -7.25 -6.57 14.11
CA ILE A 73 -6.62 -7.46 15.09
C ILE A 73 -5.70 -6.68 16.04
N GLN A 74 -4.90 -5.77 15.49
CA GLN A 74 -3.84 -5.08 16.24
C GLN A 74 -4.32 -3.86 17.02
N LEU A 75 -5.41 -3.24 16.57
CA LEU A 75 -6.02 -2.01 17.08
C LEU A 75 -7.55 -2.18 17.07
N PRO A 76 -8.11 -3.06 17.92
CA PRO A 76 -9.53 -3.40 17.90
C PRO A 76 -10.46 -2.20 18.13
N GLN A 77 -9.97 -1.15 18.80
CA GLN A 77 -10.65 0.12 19.05
C GLN A 77 -10.84 0.97 17.79
N VAL A 78 -10.08 0.70 16.72
CA VAL A 78 -10.24 1.40 15.45
C VAL A 78 -11.48 0.85 14.74
N THR A 79 -12.50 1.70 14.64
CA THR A 79 -13.76 1.42 13.93
C THR A 79 -13.84 2.12 12.59
N ASP A 80 -13.16 3.26 12.46
CA ASP A 80 -13.27 4.15 11.31
C ASP A 80 -11.91 4.46 10.71
N MET A 81 -11.84 4.57 9.38
CA MET A 81 -10.60 4.86 8.66
C MET A 81 -10.80 5.87 7.53
N PHE A 82 -9.78 6.70 7.34
CA PHE A 82 -9.66 7.66 6.26
C PHE A 82 -8.50 7.24 5.37
N LEU A 83 -8.77 7.08 4.07
CA LEU A 83 -7.78 6.64 3.09
C LEU A 83 -7.19 7.83 2.34
N ARG A 84 -5.90 7.68 2.01
CA ARG A 84 -5.19 8.59 1.11
C ARG A 84 -4.18 7.84 0.25
N SER A 85 -4.12 8.18 -1.04
CA SER A 85 -3.13 7.69 -2.01
C SER A 85 -2.81 8.77 -3.05
N ASP A 86 -1.91 8.45 -3.99
CA ASP A 86 -1.72 9.26 -5.20
C ASP A 86 -2.89 9.07 -6.19
N ASN A 87 -2.84 9.83 -7.28
CA ASN A 87 -3.83 9.81 -8.36
C ASN A 87 -3.57 8.72 -9.42
N ALA A 88 -2.74 7.71 -9.15
CA ALA A 88 -2.52 6.64 -10.12
C ALA A 88 -3.82 5.85 -10.36
N GLY A 89 -4.06 5.42 -11.61
CA GLY A 89 -5.32 4.78 -12.00
C GLY A 89 -5.65 3.46 -11.29
N CYS A 90 -4.70 2.84 -10.58
CA CYS A 90 -4.96 1.71 -9.69
C CYS A 90 -5.66 2.12 -8.38
N TYR A 91 -5.46 3.35 -7.93
CA TYR A 91 -6.12 3.93 -6.75
C TYR A 91 -7.32 4.79 -7.13
N HIS A 92 -7.18 5.58 -8.19
CA HIS A 92 -8.18 6.54 -8.65
C HIS A 92 -9.08 5.92 -9.72
N CYS A 93 -9.96 5.02 -9.30
CA CYS A 93 -10.90 4.38 -10.21
C CYS A 93 -12.21 3.95 -9.54
N GLY A 94 -13.30 3.96 -10.31
CA GLY A 94 -14.62 3.57 -9.82
C GLY A 94 -14.72 2.14 -9.33
N HIS A 95 -13.91 1.21 -9.85
CA HIS A 95 -13.88 -0.17 -9.38
C HIS A 95 -13.46 -0.26 -7.92
N LEU A 96 -12.40 0.46 -7.53
CA LEU A 96 -11.94 0.49 -6.14
C LEU A 96 -12.96 1.20 -5.24
N TRP A 97 -13.54 2.31 -5.71
CA TRP A 97 -14.56 3.05 -4.96
C TRP A 97 -15.78 2.20 -4.62
N ILE A 98 -16.26 1.42 -5.58
CA ILE A 98 -17.42 0.54 -5.39
C ILE A 98 -17.07 -0.67 -4.52
N ALA A 99 -15.82 -1.13 -4.52
CA ALA A 99 -15.38 -2.24 -3.69
C ALA A 99 -15.28 -1.86 -2.20
N ILE A 100 -15.01 -0.59 -1.88
CA ILE A 100 -14.74 -0.13 -0.51
C ILE A 100 -15.84 -0.48 0.50
N PRO A 101 -17.14 -0.22 0.25
CA PRO A 101 -18.19 -0.59 1.21
C PRO A 101 -18.18 -2.09 1.56
N GLN A 102 -17.94 -2.96 0.57
CA GLN A 102 -17.88 -4.40 0.79
C GLN A 102 -16.61 -4.81 1.55
N ILE A 103 -15.48 -4.16 1.30
CA ILE A 103 -14.25 -4.36 2.09
C ILE A 103 -14.50 -3.93 3.54
N SER A 104 -15.16 -2.80 3.78
CA SER A 104 -15.51 -2.34 5.12
C SER A 104 -16.40 -3.33 5.86
N ASN A 105 -17.41 -3.89 5.19
CA ASN A 105 -18.27 -4.92 5.78
C ASN A 105 -17.51 -6.18 6.16
N ARG A 106 -16.61 -6.68 5.30
CA ARG A 106 -15.83 -7.90 5.57
C ARG A 106 -14.78 -7.72 6.66
N THR A 107 -14.22 -6.52 6.79
CA THR A 107 -13.12 -6.21 7.73
C THR A 107 -13.61 -5.69 9.08
N GLY A 108 -14.84 -5.18 9.14
CA GLY A 108 -15.39 -4.52 10.34
C GLY A 108 -14.80 -3.14 10.61
N ILE A 109 -14.08 -2.55 9.64
CA ILE A 109 -13.58 -1.16 9.71
C ILE A 109 -14.29 -0.33 8.64
N GLN A 110 -14.96 0.73 9.07
CA GLN A 110 -15.71 1.63 8.21
C GLN A 110 -14.77 2.65 7.56
N ILE A 111 -14.58 2.55 6.25
CA ILE A 111 -13.86 3.58 5.49
C ILE A 111 -14.82 4.74 5.27
N LYS A 112 -14.55 5.90 5.87
CA LYS A 112 -15.43 7.07 5.78
C LYS A 112 -15.13 7.94 4.58
N GLN A 113 -13.86 7.99 4.18
CA GLN A 113 -13.41 8.88 3.13
C GLN A 113 -12.19 8.30 2.42
N TYR A 114 -12.10 8.57 1.12
CA TYR A 114 -10.91 8.33 0.33
C TYR A 114 -10.54 9.60 -0.43
N SER A 115 -9.43 10.21 0.00
CA SER A 115 -8.85 11.42 -0.57
C SER A 115 -7.61 11.13 -1.42
N TYR A 116 -7.29 12.05 -2.33
CA TYR A 116 -6.15 11.93 -3.23
C TYR A 116 -5.17 13.07 -3.05
N SER A 117 -3.86 12.75 -3.10
CA SER A 117 -2.81 13.77 -3.05
C SER A 117 -2.66 14.45 -4.41
N GLU A 118 -2.59 15.78 -4.41
CA GLU A 118 -2.26 16.55 -5.62
C GLU A 118 -0.83 16.26 -6.09
N ALA A 119 -0.62 16.42 -7.40
CA ALA A 119 0.73 16.42 -7.94
C ALA A 119 1.54 17.53 -7.24
N GLN A 120 2.72 17.17 -6.69
CA GLN A 120 3.66 18.07 -5.99
C GLN A 120 3.32 18.45 -4.53
N ALA A 121 2.28 17.91 -3.90
CA ALA A 121 1.90 18.22 -2.50
C ALA A 121 2.82 17.62 -1.39
N GLY A 122 4.11 17.44 -1.68
CA GLY A 122 5.11 16.92 -0.74
C GLY A 122 5.18 15.39 -0.69
N LYS A 123 6.40 14.86 -0.49
CA LYS A 123 6.67 13.41 -0.38
C LYS A 123 5.79 12.80 0.71
N SER A 124 5.18 11.66 0.40
CA SER A 124 4.28 10.99 1.32
C SER A 124 5.03 10.39 2.51
N TYR A 125 4.32 10.13 3.62
CA TYR A 125 4.89 9.36 4.73
C TYR A 125 5.30 7.93 4.29
N CYS A 126 4.68 7.41 3.22
CA CYS A 126 5.07 6.15 2.61
C CYS A 126 6.48 6.25 2.00
N ASP A 127 6.83 7.35 1.32
CA ASP A 127 8.16 7.56 0.73
C ASP A 127 9.28 7.50 1.79
N SER A 128 9.05 8.11 2.95
CA SER A 128 10.00 8.07 4.07
C SER A 128 10.23 6.63 4.57
N LYS A 129 9.15 5.85 4.74
CA LYS A 129 9.25 4.45 5.16
C LYS A 129 9.89 3.56 4.09
N ILE A 130 9.60 3.81 2.82
CA ILE A 130 10.24 3.16 1.67
C ILE A 130 11.75 3.41 1.71
N ALA A 131 12.18 4.65 1.95
CA ALA A 131 13.60 5.00 2.06
C ALA A 131 14.29 4.25 3.22
N HIS A 132 13.66 4.20 4.40
CA HIS A 132 14.20 3.45 5.54
C HIS A 132 14.34 1.94 5.25
N MET A 133 13.33 1.33 4.62
CA MET A 133 13.39 -0.08 4.22
C MET A 133 14.45 -0.35 3.15
N ARG A 134 14.63 0.57 2.19
CA ARG A 134 15.73 0.48 1.21
C ARG A 134 17.09 0.51 1.88
N THR A 135 17.30 1.42 2.82
CA THR A 135 18.54 1.49 3.60
C THR A 135 18.77 0.18 4.35
N LYS A 136 17.74 -0.37 4.99
CA LYS A 136 17.81 -1.65 5.69
C LYS A 136 18.23 -2.80 4.77
N MET A 137 17.59 -2.93 3.61
CA MET A 137 17.93 -3.94 2.61
C MET A 137 19.38 -3.79 2.11
N ARG A 138 19.84 -2.56 1.86
CA ARG A 138 21.26 -2.31 1.49
C ARG A 138 22.22 -2.74 2.59
N SER A 139 21.92 -2.44 3.85
CA SER A 139 22.74 -2.88 4.99
C SER A 139 22.75 -4.40 5.11
N PHE A 140 21.64 -5.09 4.86
CA PHE A 140 21.58 -6.55 4.83
C PHE A 140 22.44 -7.16 3.71
N VAL A 141 22.44 -6.55 2.53
CA VAL A 141 23.34 -6.98 1.44
C VAL A 141 24.80 -6.77 1.82
N ALA A 142 25.13 -5.65 2.46
CA ALA A 142 26.49 -5.33 2.88
C ALA A 142 27.09 -6.33 3.89
N THR A 143 26.26 -7.12 4.60
CA THR A 143 26.72 -8.17 5.52
C THR A 143 26.99 -9.51 4.82
N GLY A 144 27.00 -9.56 3.49
CA GLY A 144 27.32 -10.76 2.72
C GLY A 144 26.11 -11.48 2.12
N ASN A 145 24.90 -10.97 2.34
CA ASN A 145 23.65 -11.62 1.91
C ASN A 145 23.19 -11.12 0.54
N ASN A 146 22.32 -11.90 -0.10
CA ASN A 146 21.67 -11.53 -1.36
C ASN A 146 20.17 -11.29 -1.14
N ILE A 147 19.55 -10.48 -1.99
CA ILE A 147 18.11 -10.26 -2.05
C ILE A 147 17.67 -10.49 -3.49
N LEU A 148 17.15 -11.69 -3.79
CA LEU A 148 16.83 -12.14 -5.13
C LEU A 148 15.33 -12.17 -5.43
N ASN A 149 14.53 -12.41 -4.40
CA ASN A 149 13.09 -12.56 -4.48
C ASN A 149 12.37 -11.74 -3.38
N ALA A 150 11.05 -11.68 -3.41
CA ALA A 150 10.20 -10.96 -2.47
C ALA A 150 10.31 -11.53 -1.04
N ASP A 151 10.50 -12.84 -0.91
CA ASP A 151 10.73 -13.48 0.38
C ASP A 151 12.06 -13.02 1.01
N ASP A 152 13.11 -12.90 0.18
CA ASP A 152 14.39 -12.34 0.60
C ASP A 152 14.23 -10.86 1.01
N MET A 153 13.38 -10.09 0.32
CA MET A 153 13.10 -8.69 0.71
C MET A 153 12.47 -8.64 2.10
N LYS A 154 11.49 -9.51 2.38
CA LYS A 154 10.90 -9.63 3.72
C LYS A 154 11.98 -9.96 4.75
N THR A 155 12.77 -11.01 4.50
CA THR A 155 13.86 -11.45 5.37
C THR A 155 14.85 -10.32 5.65
N ALA A 156 15.23 -9.56 4.62
CA ALA A 156 16.16 -8.44 4.74
C ALA A 156 15.60 -7.27 5.56
N ILE A 157 14.31 -6.95 5.41
CA ILE A 157 13.67 -5.87 6.17
C ILE A 157 13.50 -6.28 7.63
N ASP A 158 13.13 -7.54 7.89
CA ASP A 158 12.93 -8.08 9.25
C ASP A 158 14.26 -8.38 9.97
N TYR A 159 15.39 -8.41 9.25
CA TYR A 159 16.69 -8.78 9.81
C TYR A 159 17.07 -7.98 11.07
N GLY A 160 17.51 -8.66 12.13
CA GLY A 160 17.86 -8.03 13.41
C GLY A 160 16.64 -7.40 14.11
N LYS A 161 16.70 -6.10 14.43
CA LYS A 161 15.57 -5.37 15.05
C LYS A 161 14.51 -4.90 14.04
N GLY A 162 14.64 -5.24 12.76
CA GLY A 162 13.75 -4.75 11.71
C GLY A 162 13.83 -3.24 11.45
N VAL A 163 12.78 -2.67 10.84
CA VAL A 163 12.55 -1.23 10.71
C VAL A 163 11.45 -0.80 11.68
N ALA A 164 11.72 0.19 12.53
CA ALA A 164 10.80 0.59 13.60
C ALA A 164 9.41 0.97 13.08
N GLY A 165 8.39 0.31 13.64
CA GLY A 165 6.98 0.48 13.27
C GLY A 165 6.63 -0.03 11.88
N CYS A 166 7.50 -0.85 11.26
CA CYS A 166 7.22 -1.52 9.99
C CYS A 166 7.01 -3.01 10.19
N GLN A 167 6.05 -3.55 9.47
CA GLN A 167 5.74 -4.96 9.38
C GLN A 167 5.62 -5.33 7.91
N VAL A 168 6.21 -6.48 7.55
CA VAL A 168 6.32 -6.91 6.16
C VAL A 168 5.65 -8.26 5.97
N ALA A 169 4.84 -8.36 4.93
CA ALA A 169 4.20 -9.60 4.51
C ALA A 169 4.60 -9.91 3.06
N HIS A 170 5.07 -11.14 2.83
CA HIS A 170 5.19 -11.69 1.49
C HIS A 170 3.82 -12.25 1.10
N VAL A 171 3.22 -11.69 0.05
CA VAL A 171 1.83 -11.99 -0.32
C VAL A 171 1.69 -12.27 -1.81
N ILE A 172 0.64 -13.02 -2.14
CA ILE A 172 0.22 -13.34 -3.50
C ILE A 172 -1.21 -12.82 -3.67
N VAL A 173 -1.45 -12.05 -4.73
CA VAL A 173 -2.80 -11.58 -5.07
C VAL A 173 -3.50 -12.67 -5.88
N GLU A 174 -4.63 -13.16 -5.37
CA GLU A 174 -5.40 -14.22 -6.01
C GLU A 174 -6.27 -13.67 -7.16
N THR A 175 -5.64 -13.51 -8.33
CA THR A 175 -6.26 -12.90 -9.52
C THR A 175 -7.47 -13.66 -10.07
N SER A 176 -7.65 -14.93 -9.73
CA SER A 176 -8.84 -15.72 -10.08
C SER A 176 -10.13 -15.15 -9.50
N LYS A 177 -10.04 -14.39 -8.39
CA LYS A 177 -11.16 -13.71 -7.73
C LYS A 177 -11.49 -12.35 -8.36
N HIS A 178 -10.85 -11.97 -9.46
CA HIS A 178 -11.16 -10.76 -10.21
C HIS A 178 -12.42 -10.93 -11.06
N VAL A 179 -13.59 -10.83 -10.42
CA VAL A 179 -14.90 -11.08 -11.09
C VAL A 179 -15.47 -9.82 -11.77
N LEU A 180 -15.08 -8.63 -11.28
CA LEU A 180 -15.57 -7.35 -11.80
C LEU A 180 -14.76 -6.92 -13.03
N LYS A 181 -15.38 -7.05 -14.21
CA LYS A 181 -14.71 -6.79 -15.50
C LYS A 181 -14.86 -5.37 -16.02
N THR A 182 -15.94 -4.66 -15.66
CA THR A 182 -16.21 -3.32 -16.19
C THR A 182 -17.15 -2.53 -15.30
N HIS A 183 -16.78 -1.28 -15.03
CA HIS A 183 -17.66 -0.24 -14.50
C HIS A 183 -17.44 1.06 -15.27
N ASN A 184 -18.52 1.67 -15.77
CA ASN A 184 -18.49 2.94 -16.49
C ASN A 184 -18.91 4.10 -15.57
N LEU A 185 -18.10 4.39 -14.54
CA LEU A 185 -18.29 5.65 -13.81
C LEU A 185 -17.77 6.75 -14.72
N LYS A 186 -18.66 7.63 -15.17
CA LYS A 186 -18.25 8.79 -15.95
C LYS A 186 -17.53 9.79 -15.04
N ASN A 187 -16.61 10.57 -15.62
CA ASN A 187 -15.98 11.72 -14.97
C ASN A 187 -15.12 11.39 -13.73
N ILE A 188 -14.58 10.16 -13.63
CA ILE A 188 -13.69 9.72 -12.52
C ILE A 188 -12.61 10.77 -12.25
N THR A 189 -11.92 11.22 -13.31
CA THR A 189 -10.80 12.17 -13.27
C THR A 189 -11.13 13.53 -12.64
N HIS A 190 -12.41 13.90 -12.51
CA HIS A 190 -12.82 15.18 -11.94
C HIS A 190 -13.08 15.11 -10.42
N TYR A 191 -13.13 13.92 -9.83
CA TYR A 191 -13.37 13.76 -8.41
C TYR A 191 -12.06 13.65 -7.65
N ASN A 192 -11.93 14.40 -6.56
CA ASN A 192 -10.71 14.40 -5.72
C ASN A 192 -10.97 13.86 -4.30
N ASP A 193 -12.22 13.61 -3.97
CA ASP A 193 -12.61 13.05 -2.69
C ASP A 193 -13.88 12.20 -2.84
N VAL A 194 -13.88 11.05 -2.16
CA VAL A 194 -15.02 10.12 -2.12
C VAL A 194 -15.40 9.87 -0.67
N GLN A 195 -16.64 10.16 -0.31
CA GLN A 195 -17.16 9.97 1.05
C GLN A 195 -18.21 8.87 1.06
N TYR A 196 -18.12 8.00 2.06
CA TYR A 196 -19.03 6.88 2.25
C TYR A 196 -19.92 7.15 3.45
N THR A 197 -21.22 7.25 3.21
CA THR A 197 -22.25 7.48 4.21
C THR A 197 -23.20 6.28 4.25
N GLU A 198 -24.01 6.18 5.30
CA GLU A 198 -25.06 5.16 5.39
C GLU A 198 -26.07 5.27 4.24
N SER A 199 -26.29 6.49 3.73
CA SER A 199 -27.21 6.80 2.65
C SER A 199 -26.62 6.65 1.24
N GLY A 200 -25.31 6.39 1.10
CA GLY A 200 -24.68 6.19 -0.21
C GLY A 200 -23.25 6.71 -0.30
N VAL A 201 -22.85 7.11 -1.52
CA VAL A 201 -21.50 7.59 -1.83
C VAL A 201 -21.58 9.01 -2.39
N VAL A 202 -20.80 9.93 -1.82
CA VAL A 202 -20.71 11.32 -2.25
C VAL A 202 -19.36 11.55 -2.91
N PHE A 203 -19.38 11.97 -4.17
CA PHE A 203 -18.18 12.35 -4.92
C PHE A 203 -18.01 13.87 -4.95
N ARG A 204 -16.86 14.37 -4.54
CA ARG A 204 -16.56 15.81 -4.55
C ARG A 204 -15.50 16.12 -5.60
N LYS A 205 -15.70 17.20 -6.36
CA LYS A 205 -14.71 17.76 -7.27
C LYS A 205 -13.76 18.67 -6.49
N ALA A 206 -12.52 18.86 -6.96
CA ALA A 206 -11.76 20.02 -6.47
C ALA A 206 -12.43 21.29 -7.03
N CYS A 207 -12.52 22.32 -6.19
CA CYS A 207 -12.81 23.66 -6.70
C CYS A 207 -11.58 24.13 -7.49
N GLU A 208 -11.77 24.42 -8.77
CA GLU A 208 -10.84 25.27 -9.51
C GLU A 208 -10.96 26.67 -8.88
N LEU A 209 -9.91 27.13 -8.21
CA LEU A 209 -9.75 28.52 -7.76
C LEU A 209 -9.18 29.36 -8.90
#